data_AF-A0A6A1WEL5-F1
#
_entry.id   AF-A0A6A1WEL5-F1
#
_cell.length_a   1.000
_cell.length_b   1.000
_cell.length_c   1.000
_cell.angle_alpha   90.00
_cell.angle_beta   90.00
_cell.angle_gamma   90.00
#
_symmetry.space_group_name_H-M   'P 1'
#
loop_
_entity.id
_entity.type
_entity.pdbx_description
1 polymer ?
#
loop_
_entity_poly.entity_id
_entity_poly.type
_entity_poly.pdbx_seq_one_letter_code
_entity_poly.pdbx_strand_id
1 'polypeptide(L)'
;MKLVHAQYSQLLSQMCNEIPHLNHQQRINGGIVAALFRAIEEGIYEFVYEMVKTNKDLLWCVDDCNRTIFACAVLNRQAKIFSLIYGLKEKNALLSRRDKSFNIILHQAGRLETSTTVDRVPGAALQMQRELQWFEVSSYVLL
;
A
#
# COMPACT_ATOMS: atom_id res chain seq x y z
N MET A 1 23.52 -11.03 5.16
CA MET A 1 22.10 -10.82 4.81
C MET A 1 21.11 -11.30 5.88
N LYS A 2 21.25 -12.50 6.46
CA LYS A 2 20.28 -13.01 7.46
C LYS A 2 20.18 -12.19 8.76
N LEU A 3 21.30 -11.65 9.25
CA LEU A 3 21.32 -10.87 10.50
C LEU A 3 20.59 -9.53 10.38
N VAL A 4 20.82 -8.77 9.29
CA VAL A 4 20.17 -7.48 9.06
C VAL A 4 18.66 -7.65 8.90
N HIS A 5 18.22 -8.70 8.20
CA HIS A 5 16.80 -9.01 8.09
C HIS A 5 16.18 -9.39 9.45
N ALA A 6 16.88 -10.17 10.28
CA ALA A 6 16.41 -10.50 11.63
C ALA A 6 16.29 -9.26 12.53
N GLN A 7 17.27 -8.37 12.49
CA GLN A 7 17.26 -7.10 13.23
C GLN A 7 16.11 -6.19 12.76
N TYR A 8 15.91 -6.08 11.44
CA TYR A 8 14.79 -5.37 10.85
C TYR A 8 13.45 -5.89 11.36
N SER A 9 13.22 -7.20 11.30
CA SER A 9 11.96 -7.82 11.73
C SER A 9 11.73 -7.65 13.24
N GLN A 10 12.79 -7.75 14.04
CA GLN A 10 12.72 -7.53 15.49
C GLN A 10 12.32 -6.08 15.81
N LEU A 11 12.98 -5.11 15.17
CA LEU A 11 12.68 -3.69 15.35
C LEU A 11 11.24 -3.38 14.92
N LEU A 12 10.83 -3.86 13.74
CA LEU A 12 9.48 -3.67 13.23
C LEU A 12 8.43 -4.25 14.17
N SER A 13 8.65 -5.46 14.70
CA SER A 13 7.75 -6.08 15.66
C SER A 13 7.62 -5.25 16.93
N GLN A 14 8.73 -4.76 17.49
CA GLN A 14 8.71 -3.88 18.65
C GLN A 14 7.94 -2.59 18.36
N MET A 15 8.21 -1.93 17.23
CA MET A 15 7.48 -0.73 16.84
C MET A 15 5.98 -1.01 16.74
N CYS A 16 5.58 -2.07 16.02
CA CYS A 16 4.18 -2.45 15.85
C CYS A 16 3.45 -2.69 17.18
N ASN A 17 4.14 -3.21 18.20
CA ASN A 17 3.58 -3.47 19.52
C ASN A 17 3.39 -2.19 20.35
N GLU A 18 4.18 -1.14 20.09
CA GLU A 18 4.04 0.14 20.78
C GLU A 18 2.93 1.02 20.20
N ILE A 19 2.59 0.86 18.91
CA ILE A 19 1.59 1.68 18.21
C ILE A 19 0.22 1.74 18.93
N PRO A 20 -0.35 0.64 19.46
CA PRO A 20 -1.62 0.67 20.19
C PRO A 20 -1.58 1.52 21.47
N HIS A 21 -0.41 1.73 22.05
CA HIS A 21 -0.22 2.50 23.28
C HIS A 21 -0.06 4.00 23.03
N LEU A 22 0.09 4.40 21.76
CA LEU A 22 0.21 5.80 21.38
C LEU A 22 -1.17 6.44 21.19
N ASN A 23 -1.33 7.65 21.72
CA ASN A 23 -2.50 8.46 21.45
C ASN A 23 -2.47 9.00 20.00
N HIS A 24 -3.60 9.53 19.54
CA HIS A 24 -3.75 10.03 18.16
C HIS A 24 -2.67 11.07 17.79
N GLN A 25 -2.36 12.00 18.70
CA GLN A 25 -1.35 13.03 18.45
C GLN A 25 0.06 12.44 18.32
N GLN A 26 0.41 11.45 19.16
CA GLN A 26 1.69 10.75 19.11
C GLN A 26 1.84 9.96 17.82
N ARG A 27 0.75 9.35 17.31
CA ARG A 27 0.78 8.61 16.05
C ARG A 27 0.97 9.51 14.84
N ILE A 28 0.36 10.70 14.87
CA ILE A 28 0.59 11.75 13.86
C ILE A 28 2.04 12.26 13.95
N ASN A 29 2.47 12.70 15.13
CA ASN A 29 3.81 13.27 15.32
C ASN A 29 4.92 12.25 15.04
N GLY A 30 4.68 10.97 15.33
CA GLY A 30 5.59 9.87 15.02
C GLY A 30 5.63 9.46 13.55
N GLY A 31 4.82 10.08 12.69
CA GLY A 31 4.86 9.85 11.25
C GLY A 31 4.42 8.46 10.82
N ILE A 32 3.64 7.74 11.64
CA ILE A 32 3.25 6.34 11.39
C ILE A 32 2.50 6.21 10.06
N VAL A 33 1.52 7.09 9.84
CA VAL A 33 0.69 7.08 8.62
C VAL A 33 1.55 7.44 7.40
N ALA A 34 2.42 8.43 7.53
CA ALA A 34 3.33 8.83 6.45
C ALA A 34 4.31 7.70 6.08
N ALA A 35 4.87 7.02 7.07
CA ALA A 35 5.76 5.87 6.87
C ALA A 35 5.02 4.70 6.19
N LEU A 36 3.76 4.44 6.57
CA LEU A 36 2.93 3.43 5.94
C LEU A 36 2.69 3.73 4.45
N PHE A 37 2.29 4.96 4.11
CA PHE A 37 2.08 5.33 2.70
C PHE A 37 3.38 5.30 1.90
N ARG A 38 4.49 5.77 2.47
CA ARG A 38 5.80 5.65 1.82
C ARG A 38 6.18 4.20 1.56
N ALA A 39 5.99 3.31 2.52
CA ALA A 39 6.28 1.89 2.35
C ALA A 39 5.39 1.26 1.26
N ILE A 40 4.15 1.71 1.12
CA ILE A 40 3.27 1.30 0.02
C ILE A 40 3.81 1.79 -1.31
N GLU A 41 4.12 3.08 -1.46
CA GLU A 41 4.68 3.65 -2.69
C GLU A 41 5.94 2.90 -3.16
N GLU A 42 6.85 2.60 -2.22
CA GLU A 42 8.11 1.90 -2.47
C GLU A 42 7.97 0.37 -2.56
N GLY A 43 6.79 -0.20 -2.29
CA GLY A 43 6.53 -1.64 -2.40
C GLY A 43 7.12 -2.51 -1.30
N ILE A 44 7.36 -1.95 -0.11
CA ILE A 44 7.95 -2.66 1.04
C ILE A 44 6.87 -3.52 1.74
N TYR A 45 6.56 -4.66 1.12
CA TYR A 45 5.48 -5.55 1.56
C TYR A 45 5.58 -5.98 3.04
N GLU A 46 6.77 -6.39 3.48
CA GLU A 46 6.98 -6.94 4.83
C GLU A 46 6.67 -5.90 5.91
N PHE A 47 7.00 -4.63 5.64
CA PHE A 47 6.65 -3.50 6.51
C PHE A 47 5.14 -3.33 6.61
N VAL A 48 4.48 -3.20 5.45
CA VAL A 48 3.04 -2.93 5.37
C VAL A 48 2.24 -4.06 6.02
N TYR A 49 2.60 -5.32 5.72
CA TYR A 49 1.95 -6.50 6.25
C TYR A 49 1.98 -6.54 7.79
N GLU A 50 3.16 -6.40 8.41
CA GLU A 50 3.27 -6.46 9.87
C GLU A 50 2.58 -5.26 10.55
N MET A 51 2.64 -4.07 9.96
CA MET A 51 1.96 -2.88 10.48
C MET A 51 0.44 -3.07 10.54
N VAL A 52 -0.19 -3.47 9.43
CA VAL A 52 -1.67 -3.62 9.36
C VAL A 52 -2.18 -4.87 10.06
N LYS A 53 -1.36 -5.91 10.19
CA LYS A 53 -1.68 -7.13 10.93
C LYS A 53 -1.80 -6.86 12.43
N THR A 54 -0.84 -6.13 12.99
CA THR A 54 -0.82 -5.80 14.43
C THR A 54 -1.75 -4.65 14.77
N ASN A 55 -1.91 -3.68 13.86
CA ASN A 55 -2.70 -2.47 14.06
C ASN A 55 -3.79 -2.35 12.98
N LYS A 56 -4.89 -3.08 13.17
CA LYS A 56 -5.97 -3.19 12.16
C LYS A 56 -6.66 -1.86 11.84
N ASP A 57 -6.62 -0.89 12.74
CA ASP A 57 -7.16 0.44 12.53
C ASP A 57 -6.43 1.18 11.38
N LEU A 58 -5.16 0.84 11.12
CA LEU A 58 -4.39 1.40 10.01
C LEU A 58 -4.95 1.04 8.63
N LEU A 59 -5.78 -0.02 8.52
CA LEU A 59 -6.50 -0.35 7.28
C LEU A 59 -7.41 0.79 6.80
N TRP A 60 -7.83 1.65 7.73
CA TRP A 60 -8.77 2.75 7.47
C TRP A 60 -8.07 4.09 7.24
N CYS A 61 -6.74 4.15 7.39
CA CYS A 61 -5.96 5.33 7.09
C CYS A 61 -6.11 5.74 5.62
N VAL A 62 -6.04 7.05 5.41
CA VAL A 62 -6.09 7.65 4.09
C VAL A 62 -4.96 8.65 3.92
N ASP A 63 -4.55 8.84 2.67
CA ASP A 63 -3.62 9.89 2.31
C ASP A 63 -4.30 11.26 2.22
N ASP A 64 -3.54 12.28 1.82
CA ASP A 64 -4.04 13.65 1.65
C ASP A 64 -5.12 13.77 0.58
N CYS A 65 -5.23 12.81 -0.34
CA CYS A 65 -6.29 12.73 -1.36
C CYS A 65 -7.51 11.93 -0.90
N ASN A 66 -7.56 11.49 0.36
CA ASN A 66 -8.57 10.57 0.91
C ASN A 66 -8.57 9.19 0.22
N ARG A 67 -7.44 8.76 -0.35
CA ARG A 67 -7.25 7.43 -0.93
C ARG A 67 -6.87 6.44 0.16
N THR A 68 -7.46 5.25 0.14
CA THR A 68 -7.11 4.17 1.07
C THR A 68 -5.71 3.62 0.78
N ILE A 69 -5.13 2.89 1.74
CA ILE A 69 -3.87 2.16 1.53
C ILE A 69 -3.91 1.24 0.30
N PHE A 70 -5.07 0.63 0.01
CA PHE A 70 -5.24 -0.25 -1.15
C PHE A 70 -5.39 0.52 -2.46
N ALA A 71 -6.07 1.68 -2.43
CA ALA A 71 -6.12 2.57 -3.58
C ALA A 71 -4.72 3.07 -3.95
N CYS A 72 -3.91 3.45 -2.95
CA CYS A 72 -2.51 3.82 -3.16
C CYS A 72 -1.65 2.64 -3.66
N ALA A 73 -1.88 1.42 -3.15
CA ALA A 73 -1.17 0.23 -3.62
C ALA A 73 -1.46 -0.06 -5.10
N VAL A 74 -2.73 0.01 -5.53
CA VAL A 74 -3.12 -0.17 -6.94
C VAL A 74 -2.54 0.91 -7.83
N LEU A 75 -2.65 2.17 -7.38
CA LEU A 75 -2.11 3.32 -8.08
C LEU A 75 -0.60 3.19 -8.31
N ASN A 76 0.16 2.70 -7.33
CA ASN A 76 1.60 2.47 -7.41
C ASN A 76 2.00 1.09 -7.98
N ARG A 77 1.04 0.31 -8.52
CA ARG A 77 1.28 -1.02 -9.12
C ARG A 77 1.88 -2.06 -8.15
N GLN A 78 1.49 -1.99 -6.88
CA GLN A 78 1.99 -2.86 -5.82
C GLN A 78 1.07 -4.06 -5.57
N ALA A 79 1.06 -5.01 -6.51
CA ALA A 79 0.14 -6.15 -6.52
C ALA A 79 0.21 -7.00 -5.23
N LYS A 80 1.42 -7.25 -4.71
CA LYS A 80 1.64 -8.04 -3.48
C LYS A 80 1.05 -7.37 -2.24
N ILE A 81 1.03 -6.03 -2.19
CA ILE A 81 0.40 -5.29 -1.09
C ILE A 81 -1.12 -5.28 -1.27
N PHE A 82 -1.59 -5.07 -2.50
CA PHE A 82 -3.02 -5.10 -2.81
C PHE A 82 -3.66 -6.46 -2.46
N SER A 83 -2.95 -7.58 -2.66
CA SER A 83 -3.48 -8.92 -2.36
C SER A 83 -3.86 -9.13 -0.89
N LEU A 84 -3.34 -8.31 0.04
CA LEU A 84 -3.74 -8.35 1.46
C LEU A 84 -5.24 -8.10 1.65
N ILE A 85 -5.90 -7.38 0.73
CA ILE A 85 -7.33 -7.07 0.83
C ILE A 85 -8.22 -8.33 0.75
N TYR A 86 -7.75 -9.41 0.12
CA TYR A 86 -8.56 -10.62 -0.10
C TYR A 86 -8.78 -11.43 1.19
N GLY A 87 -7.93 -11.24 2.20
CA GLY A 87 -8.10 -11.84 3.52
C GLY A 87 -9.00 -11.03 4.48
N LEU A 88 -9.52 -9.87 4.06
CA LEU A 88 -10.25 -8.95 4.92
C LEU A 88 -11.77 -9.09 4.77
N LYS A 89 -12.49 -9.05 5.89
CA LYS A 89 -13.97 -9.04 5.89
C LYS A 89 -14.52 -7.71 5.37
N GLU A 90 -13.75 -6.65 5.56
CA GLU A 90 -14.05 -5.26 5.25
C GLU A 90 -13.76 -4.91 3.77
N LYS A 91 -13.31 -5.88 2.97
CA LYS A 91 -12.92 -5.72 1.57
C LYS A 91 -13.90 -4.87 0.76
N ASN A 92 -15.19 -5.16 0.84
CA ASN A 92 -16.21 -4.43 0.06
C ASN A 92 -16.28 -2.94 0.43
N ALA A 93 -16.14 -2.61 1.70
CA ALA A 93 -16.12 -1.22 2.17
C ALA A 93 -14.85 -0.50 1.70
N LEU A 94 -13.70 -1.18 1.76
CA LEU A 94 -12.42 -0.64 1.32
C LEU A 94 -12.35 -0.43 -0.20
N LEU A 95 -12.94 -1.33 -0.99
CA LEU A 95 -13.01 -1.24 -2.45
C LEU A 95 -13.96 -0.14 -2.95
N SER A 96 -15.06 0.11 -2.22
CA SER A 96 -16.09 1.09 -2.61
C SER A 96 -15.82 2.50 -2.08
N ARG A 97 -14.79 2.69 -1.24
CA ARG A 97 -14.44 4.00 -0.67
C ARG A 97 -14.02 4.96 -1.79
N ARG A 98 -14.55 6.18 -1.71
CA ARG A 98 -14.29 7.27 -2.65
C ARG A 98 -13.23 8.22 -2.12
N ASP A 99 -12.31 8.61 -2.98
CA ASP A 99 -11.35 9.67 -2.72
C ASP A 99 -12.00 11.08 -2.79
N LYS A 100 -11.24 12.15 -2.58
CA LYS A 100 -11.74 13.54 -2.65
C LYS A 100 -12.36 13.91 -4.01
N SER A 101 -12.02 13.18 -5.07
CA SER A 101 -12.51 13.39 -6.44
C SER A 101 -13.59 12.36 -6.83
N PHE A 102 -14.17 11.67 -5.85
CA PHE A 102 -15.18 10.62 -6.04
C PHE A 102 -14.70 9.37 -6.80
N ASN A 103 -13.39 9.19 -6.96
CA ASN A 103 -12.83 8.00 -7.59
C ASN A 103 -12.79 6.83 -6.61
N ILE A 104 -13.18 5.65 -7.07
CA ILE A 104 -12.93 4.38 -6.37
C ILE A 104 -11.65 3.71 -6.87
N ILE A 105 -11.20 2.64 -6.21
CA ILE A 105 -9.97 1.92 -6.53
C ILE A 105 -9.86 1.49 -8.00
N LEU A 106 -10.98 1.14 -8.65
CA LEU A 106 -11.00 0.76 -10.07
C LEU A 106 -10.60 1.92 -10.99
N HIS A 107 -10.93 3.17 -10.62
CA HIS A 107 -10.47 4.34 -11.38
C HIS A 107 -8.96 4.51 -11.22
N GLN A 108 -8.41 4.22 -10.03
CA GLN A 108 -6.96 4.30 -9.78
C GLN A 108 -6.18 3.26 -10.60
N ALA A 109 -6.76 2.07 -10.83
CA ALA A 109 -6.17 1.05 -11.70
C ALA A 109 -6.03 1.51 -13.15
N GLY A 110 -6.97 2.32 -13.63
CA GLY A 110 -6.93 2.91 -14.98
C GLY A 110 -6.10 4.18 -15.11
N ARG A 111 -5.57 4.71 -13.99
CA ARG A 111 -4.74 5.92 -14.02
C ARG A 111 -3.30 5.56 -14.35
N LEU A 112 -2.76 6.24 -15.36
CA LEU A 112 -1.33 6.35 -15.62
C LEU A 112 -0.82 7.50 -14.75
N GLU A 113 -0.31 7.19 -13.57
CA GLU A 113 0.21 8.23 -12.68
C GLU A 113 1.68 8.53 -12.99
N THR A 114 1.91 9.81 -13.32
CA THR A 114 3.07 10.68 -13.05
C THR A 114 4.31 10.08 -12.40
N SER A 115 4.05 9.51 -11.23
CA SER A 115 4.98 9.19 -10.17
C SER A 115 5.34 7.72 -10.12
N THR A 116 4.66 6.88 -10.91
CA THR A 116 4.96 5.45 -10.93
C THR A 116 6.29 5.20 -11.63
N THR A 117 6.99 4.13 -11.25
CA THR A 117 8.24 3.73 -11.92
C THR A 117 8.09 3.44 -13.42
N VAL A 118 6.84 3.37 -13.91
CA VAL A 118 6.46 3.23 -15.33
C VAL A 118 6.72 4.53 -16.11
N ASP A 119 6.52 5.70 -15.52
CA ASP A 119 6.79 6.99 -16.18
C ASP A 119 8.27 7.31 -16.32
N ARG A 120 9.15 6.58 -15.61
CA ARG A 120 10.60 6.63 -15.84
C ARG A 120 11.05 5.82 -17.06
N VAL A 121 10.14 5.09 -17.71
CA VAL A 121 10.43 4.29 -18.90
C VAL A 121 10.19 5.15 -20.14
N PRO A 122 11.21 5.43 -20.97
CA PRO A 122 11.05 6.26 -22.16
C PRO A 122 10.25 5.52 -23.23
N GLY A 123 9.06 6.05 -23.58
CA GLY A 123 8.27 5.63 -24.74
C GLY A 123 7.00 4.84 -24.40
N ALA A 124 5.90 5.20 -25.06
CA ALA A 124 4.56 4.65 -24.80
C ALA A 124 4.46 3.12 -24.93
N ALA A 125 5.22 2.51 -25.86
CA ALA A 125 5.22 1.06 -26.05
C ALA A 125 5.76 0.30 -24.82
N LEU A 126 6.83 0.81 -24.19
CA LEU A 126 7.43 0.17 -23.01
C LEU A 126 6.60 0.41 -21.75
N GLN A 127 5.91 1.55 -21.65
CA GLN A 127 4.92 1.80 -20.60
C GLN A 127 3.79 0.77 -20.68
N MET A 128 3.21 0.58 -21.88
CA MET A 128 2.17 -0.43 -22.12
C MET A 128 2.63 -1.86 -21.81
N GLN A 129 3.87 -2.21 -22.20
CA GLN A 129 4.42 -3.54 -21.92
C GLN A 129 4.50 -3.83 -20.42
N ARG A 130 4.88 -2.83 -19.61
CA ARG A 130 5.02 -3.00 -18.17
C ARG A 130 3.66 -3.06 -17.46
N GLU A 131 2.68 -2.30 -17.93
CA GLU A 131 1.28 -2.42 -17.48
C GLU A 131 0.71 -3.81 -17.80
N LEU A 132 1.01 -4.36 -18.98
CA LEU A 132 0.63 -5.73 -19.36
C LEU A 132 1.26 -6.77 -18.41
N GLN A 133 2.56 -6.66 -18.13
CA GLN A 133 3.24 -7.55 -17.17
C GLN A 133 2.63 -7.45 -15.78
N TRP A 134 2.28 -6.23 -15.34
CA TRP A 134 1.60 -6.04 -14.06
C TRP A 134 0.22 -6.69 -14.03
N PHE A 135 -0.55 -6.58 -15.11
CA PHE A 135 -1.86 -7.22 -15.25
C PHE A 135 -1.75 -8.75 -15.18
N GLU A 136 -0.75 -9.33 -15.87
CA GLU A 136 -0.49 -10.78 -15.84
C GLU A 136 -0.08 -11.24 -14.43
N VAL A 137 0.91 -10.59 -13.81
CA VAL A 137 1.40 -10.95 -12.46
C VAL A 137 0.29 -10.81 -11.42
N SER A 138 -0.51 -9.74 -11.51
CA SER A 138 -1.67 -9.57 -10.63
C SER A 138 -2.68 -10.70 -10.82
N SER A 139 -2.91 -11.17 -12.04
CA SER A 139 -3.79 -12.32 -12.28
C SER A 139 -3.25 -13.61 -11.63
N TYR A 140 -1.94 -13.84 -11.64
CA TYR A 140 -1.33 -15.01 -10.99
C TYR A 140 -1.26 -14.91 -9.46
N VAL A 141 -1.10 -13.71 -8.91
CA VAL A 141 -1.06 -13.48 -7.44
C VAL A 141 -2.46 -13.54 -6.82
N LEU A 142 -3.50 -13.37 -7.65
CA LEU A 142 -4.90 -13.37 -7.24
C LEU A 142 -5.64 -14.70 -7.46
N LEU A 143 -4.99 -15.68 -8.09
CA LEU A 143 -5.43 -17.07 -8.25
C LEU A 143 -4.70 -17.98 -7.25
#